data_AF-A0A8E2HA32-F1
#
_entry.id   AF-A0A8E2HA32-F1
#
_cell.length_a   1.000
_cell.length_b   1.000
_cell.length_c   1.000
_cell.angle_alpha   90.00
_cell.angle_beta   90.00
_cell.angle_gamma   90.00
#
_symmetry.space_group_name_H-M   'P 1'
#
loop_
_entity.id
_entity.type
_entity.pdbx_description
1 polymer ?
#
loop_
_entity_poly.entity_id
_entity_poly.type
_entity_poly.pdbx_seq_one_letter_code
_entity_poly.pdbx_strand_id
1 'polypeptide(L)'
;MRSIYSTAVAALLVIPVHARATELEGPARFCGYSPIIDLLPGEKVTTLEGGIHGGNFRWEGAFGSFDIQGIGWASPAKGRMLNQPSTDKLAIFAPRRVKQGYQVAIWNGAHATAYFTSPSPFSAAQMAAIKRVRLFEEGQQPSGCKLQTIFVWE
;
A
#
# COMPACT_ATOMS: atom_id res chain seq x y z
N MET A 1 -13.31 18.29 -63.82
CA MET A 1 -12.52 17.45 -62.89
C MET A 1 -12.18 18.28 -61.66
N ARG A 2 -12.77 17.97 -60.49
CA ARG A 2 -12.40 18.57 -59.19
C ARG A 2 -12.19 17.43 -58.21
N SER A 3 -10.95 17.25 -57.78
CA SER A 3 -10.54 16.24 -56.79
C SER A 3 -11.15 16.52 -55.44
N ILE A 4 -11.76 15.49 -54.85
CA ILE A 4 -12.25 15.47 -53.47
C ILE A 4 -11.11 14.92 -52.62
N TYR A 5 -10.52 15.74 -51.75
CA TYR A 5 -9.53 15.30 -50.78
C TYR A 5 -10.27 14.66 -49.59
N SER A 6 -10.19 13.33 -49.47
CA SER A 6 -10.61 12.62 -48.26
C SER A 6 -9.49 12.69 -47.22
N THR A 7 -9.66 13.50 -46.19
CA THR A 7 -8.82 13.46 -44.98
C THR A 7 -9.30 12.33 -44.07
N ALA A 8 -8.54 11.24 -44.02
CA ALA A 8 -8.73 10.19 -43.02
C ALA A 8 -8.18 10.66 -41.66
N VAL A 9 -9.06 10.78 -40.67
CA VAL A 9 -8.68 11.05 -39.28
C VAL A 9 -8.27 9.70 -38.66
N ALA A 10 -6.97 9.49 -38.47
CA ALA A 10 -6.46 8.33 -37.75
C ALA A 10 -6.72 8.51 -36.25
N ALA A 11 -7.67 7.74 -35.70
CA ALA A 11 -7.92 7.68 -34.26
C ALA A 11 -6.75 6.93 -33.59
N LEU A 12 -5.96 7.65 -32.80
CA LEU A 12 -4.96 7.05 -31.89
C LEU A 12 -5.71 6.32 -30.77
N LEU A 13 -5.78 5.00 -30.86
CA LEU A 13 -6.21 4.12 -29.78
C LEU A 13 -5.15 4.16 -28.67
N VAL A 14 -5.39 4.95 -27.63
CA VAL A 14 -4.63 4.90 -26.38
C VAL A 14 -5.06 3.62 -25.66
N ILE A 15 -4.23 2.58 -25.72
CA ILE A 15 -4.46 1.36 -24.96
C ILE A 15 -4.02 1.63 -23.52
N PRO A 16 -4.91 1.58 -22.51
CA PRO A 16 -4.50 1.71 -21.12
C PRO A 16 -3.65 0.48 -20.76
N VAL A 17 -2.35 0.69 -20.59
CA VAL A 17 -1.44 -0.30 -20.01
C VAL A 17 -1.91 -0.51 -18.57
N HIS A 18 -2.60 -1.61 -18.31
CA HIS A 18 -2.88 -2.02 -16.94
C HIS A 18 -1.55 -2.25 -16.25
N ALA A 19 -1.29 -1.52 -15.16
CA ALA A 19 -0.14 -1.77 -14.31
C ALA A 19 -0.16 -3.26 -13.93
N ARG A 20 0.84 -4.01 -14.36
CA ARG A 20 0.91 -5.44 -14.03
C ARG A 20 1.13 -5.56 -12.54
N ALA A 21 0.29 -6.38 -11.89
CA ALA A 21 0.51 -6.81 -10.52
C ALA A 21 1.95 -7.32 -10.42
N THR A 22 2.73 -6.70 -9.54
CA THR A 22 4.13 -7.05 -9.31
C THR A 22 4.18 -7.84 -8.02
N GLU A 23 4.82 -9.00 -8.06
CA GLU A 23 5.02 -9.85 -6.90
C GLU A 23 6.44 -9.66 -6.34
N LEU A 24 6.56 -9.69 -5.02
CA LEU A 24 7.82 -9.72 -4.30
C LEU A 24 7.74 -10.79 -3.22
N GLU A 25 8.59 -11.80 -3.32
CA GLU A 25 8.75 -12.84 -2.31
C GLU A 25 9.89 -12.49 -1.34
N GLY A 26 9.73 -12.89 -0.08
CA GLY A 26 10.76 -12.76 0.94
C GLY A 26 11.84 -13.86 0.85
N PRO A 27 13.07 -13.59 1.31
CA PRO A 27 13.49 -12.40 2.05
C PRO A 27 13.78 -11.20 1.14
N ALA A 28 13.06 -10.10 1.36
CA ALA A 28 13.20 -8.88 0.56
C ALA A 28 12.56 -7.69 1.30
N ARG A 29 12.95 -6.46 0.93
CA ARG A 29 12.30 -5.25 1.45
C ARG A 29 11.34 -4.68 0.41
N PHE A 30 10.07 -4.59 0.78
CA PHE A 30 9.04 -3.85 0.06
C PHE A 30 8.99 -2.41 0.58
N CYS A 31 8.96 -1.44 -0.33
CA CYS A 31 8.78 -0.02 -0.02
C CYS A 31 7.76 0.60 -0.99
N GLY A 32 6.49 0.47 -0.68
CA GLY A 32 5.46 0.83 -1.65
C GLY A 32 4.25 1.41 -1.00
N TYR A 33 3.71 2.47 -1.62
CA TYR A 33 2.48 3.12 -1.18
C TYR A 33 2.50 3.58 0.29
N SER A 34 3.67 3.97 0.83
CA SER A 34 3.95 4.31 2.25
C SER A 34 4.43 3.17 3.17
N PRO A 35 3.85 1.94 3.16
CA PRO A 35 4.43 0.83 3.91
C PRO A 35 5.85 0.44 3.51
N ILE A 36 6.68 0.22 4.54
CA ILE A 36 7.95 -0.51 4.45
C ILE A 36 7.77 -1.84 5.18
N ILE A 37 7.99 -2.92 4.46
CA ILE A 37 7.88 -4.29 4.98
C ILE A 37 9.16 -5.04 4.65
N ASP A 38 9.86 -5.48 5.69
CA ASP A 38 10.95 -6.44 5.59
C ASP A 38 10.32 -7.85 5.58
N LEU A 39 10.14 -8.41 4.38
CA LEU A 39 9.53 -9.71 4.15
C LEU A 39 10.45 -10.81 4.67
N LEU A 40 9.88 -11.72 5.45
CA LEU A 40 10.54 -12.95 5.90
C LEU A 40 10.43 -14.06 4.85
N PRO A 41 11.25 -15.13 4.93
CA PRO A 41 11.07 -16.30 4.08
C PRO A 41 9.63 -16.85 4.15
N GLY A 42 9.02 -17.09 2.99
CA GLY A 42 7.63 -17.54 2.88
C GLY A 42 6.58 -16.42 2.96
N GLU A 43 6.99 -15.15 3.05
CA GLU A 43 6.10 -14.00 2.91
C GLU A 43 6.10 -13.51 1.46
N LYS A 44 4.95 -12.99 1.00
CA LYS A 44 4.79 -12.46 -0.36
C LYS A 44 3.96 -11.18 -0.36
N VAL A 45 4.40 -10.19 -1.14
CA VAL A 45 3.58 -9.03 -1.50
C VAL A 45 3.18 -9.13 -2.96
N THR A 46 1.90 -8.88 -3.25
CA THR A 46 1.38 -8.72 -4.62
C THR A 46 0.76 -7.33 -4.72
N THR A 47 1.36 -6.43 -5.52
CA THR A 47 0.80 -5.10 -5.75
C THR A 47 -0.47 -5.21 -6.58
N LEU A 48 -1.48 -4.40 -6.25
CA LEU A 48 -2.77 -4.42 -6.95
C LEU A 48 -2.91 -3.13 -7.77
N GLU A 49 -3.35 -2.05 -7.14
CA GLU A 49 -3.65 -0.76 -7.77
C GLU A 49 -2.94 0.37 -7.03
N GLY A 50 -2.58 1.44 -7.71
CA GLY A 50 -2.00 2.62 -7.09
C GLY A 50 -2.39 3.91 -7.80
N GLY A 51 -2.38 5.01 -7.04
CA GLY A 51 -2.56 6.38 -7.52
C GLY A 51 -1.64 7.33 -6.76
N ILE A 52 -1.64 8.61 -7.11
CA ILE A 52 -0.59 9.59 -6.75
C ILE A 52 -0.22 9.62 -5.25
N HIS A 53 -1.16 9.41 -4.34
CA HIS A 53 -0.90 9.50 -2.88
C HIS A 53 -0.86 8.15 -2.16
N GLY A 54 -1.08 7.02 -2.85
CA GLY A 54 -1.22 5.72 -2.19
C GLY A 54 -1.60 4.57 -3.12
N GLY A 55 -1.87 3.41 -2.53
CA GLY A 55 -2.22 2.22 -3.29
C GLY A 55 -2.54 1.02 -2.43
N ASN A 56 -2.94 -0.04 -3.11
CA ASN A 56 -3.40 -1.29 -2.57
C ASN A 56 -2.45 -2.43 -2.93
N PHE A 57 -2.19 -3.30 -1.97
CA PHE A 57 -1.44 -4.52 -2.18
C PHE A 57 -1.91 -5.60 -1.22
N ARG A 58 -1.67 -6.86 -1.59
CA ARG A 58 -1.90 -8.00 -0.72
C ARG A 58 -0.58 -8.43 -0.09
N TRP A 59 -0.59 -8.74 1.20
CA TRP A 59 0.55 -9.31 1.91
C TRP A 59 0.16 -10.64 2.54
N GLU A 60 0.92 -11.68 2.23
CA GLU A 60 0.66 -13.07 2.62
C GLU A 60 1.86 -13.65 3.39
N GLY A 61 1.59 -14.58 4.29
CA GLY A 61 2.60 -15.34 5.03
C GLY A 61 1.98 -16.33 6.00
N ALA A 62 2.78 -16.87 6.92
CA ALA A 62 2.28 -17.84 7.92
C ALA A 62 1.21 -17.25 8.87
N PHE A 63 1.10 -15.92 8.96
CA PHE A 63 0.05 -15.22 9.72
C PHE A 63 -1.30 -15.17 8.97
N GLY A 64 -1.37 -15.68 7.72
CA GLY A 64 -2.51 -15.52 6.83
C GLY A 64 -2.27 -14.43 5.79
N SER A 65 -3.28 -13.63 5.50
CA SER A 65 -3.18 -12.55 4.51
C SER A 65 -3.81 -11.24 5.00
N PHE A 66 -3.38 -10.15 4.36
CA PHE A 66 -3.95 -8.82 4.49
C PHE A 66 -4.21 -8.22 3.10
N ASP A 67 -5.32 -7.51 2.99
CA ASP A 67 -5.46 -6.46 1.98
C ASP A 67 -5.08 -5.14 2.63
N ILE A 68 -4.08 -4.48 2.05
CA ILE A 68 -3.45 -3.30 2.63
C ILE A 68 -3.65 -2.11 1.71
N GLN A 69 -4.18 -1.03 2.26
CA GLN A 69 -4.19 0.28 1.63
C GLN A 69 -3.16 1.17 2.34
N GLY A 70 -2.11 1.57 1.64
CA GLY A 70 -1.12 2.53 2.13
C GLY A 70 -1.34 3.91 1.52
N ILE A 71 -1.16 4.97 2.32
CA ILE A 71 -1.32 6.37 1.91
C ILE A 71 -0.20 7.20 2.52
N GLY A 72 0.60 7.85 1.67
CA GLY A 72 1.77 8.67 2.07
C GLY A 72 1.46 10.14 2.38
N TRP A 73 0.21 10.56 2.14
CA TRP A 73 -0.33 11.88 2.50
C TRP A 73 -1.73 11.73 3.12
N ALA A 74 -1.78 11.44 4.41
CA ALA A 74 -2.99 11.15 5.15
C ALA A 74 -2.97 11.70 6.57
N SER A 75 -4.13 12.18 7.02
CA SER A 75 -4.43 12.44 8.43
C SER A 75 -4.54 11.13 9.22
N PRO A 76 -4.49 11.18 10.57
CA PRO A 76 -4.69 9.99 11.41
C PRO A 76 -6.01 9.27 11.08
N ALA A 77 -5.98 7.94 11.16
CA ALA A 77 -7.19 7.13 11.06
C ALA A 77 -8.21 7.47 12.17
N LYS A 78 -9.49 7.23 11.89
CA LYS A 78 -10.56 7.38 12.90
C LYS A 78 -10.58 6.17 13.85
N GLY A 79 -10.89 6.42 15.11
CA GLY A 79 -11.16 5.39 16.12
C GLY A 79 -10.27 5.51 17.34
N ARG A 80 -10.32 4.49 18.21
CA ARG A 80 -9.52 4.46 19.44
C ARG A 80 -8.07 4.11 19.10
N MET A 81 -7.17 5.03 19.36
CA MET A 81 -5.73 4.79 19.30
C MET A 81 -5.29 3.95 20.51
N LEU A 82 -4.59 2.84 20.28
CA LEU A 82 -4.07 1.97 21.34
C LEU A 82 -2.76 2.50 21.92
N ASN A 83 -1.98 3.22 21.10
CA ASN A 83 -0.76 3.89 21.53
C ASN A 83 -0.53 5.14 20.68
N GLN A 84 -0.02 6.20 21.31
CA GLN A 84 0.46 7.37 20.57
C GLN A 84 1.70 7.03 19.74
N PRO A 85 1.91 7.73 18.62
CA PRO A 85 3.14 7.60 17.85
C PRO A 85 4.29 8.31 18.58
N SER A 86 5.51 7.82 18.37
CA SER A 86 6.76 8.46 18.75
C SER A 86 7.78 8.26 17.63
N THR A 87 8.98 8.85 17.75
CA THR A 87 10.02 8.78 16.72
C THR A 87 10.27 7.36 16.18
N ASP A 88 10.22 6.34 17.04
CA ASP A 88 10.50 4.95 16.68
C ASP A 88 9.25 4.05 16.70
N LYS A 89 8.06 4.62 16.89
CA LYS A 89 6.83 3.84 17.10
C LYS A 89 5.65 4.44 16.36
N LEU A 90 5.02 3.64 15.52
CA LEU A 90 3.76 4.01 14.88
C LEU A 90 2.60 3.98 15.89
N ALA A 91 1.64 4.86 15.72
CA ALA A 91 0.33 4.71 16.36
C ALA A 91 -0.39 3.50 15.77
N ILE A 92 -0.99 2.66 16.61
CA ILE A 92 -1.86 1.56 16.18
C ILE A 92 -3.28 1.85 16.66
N PHE A 93 -4.26 1.71 15.78
CA PHE A 93 -5.67 1.87 16.11
C PHE A 93 -6.31 0.53 16.46
N ALA A 94 -7.26 0.55 17.39
CA ALA A 94 -7.98 -0.64 17.81
C ALA A 94 -8.71 -1.29 16.60
N PRO A 95 -8.66 -2.62 16.47
CA PRO A 95 -9.40 -3.31 15.43
C PRO A 95 -10.89 -2.95 15.47
N ARG A 96 -11.48 -2.69 14.30
CA ARG A 96 -12.90 -2.37 14.18
C ARG A 96 -13.53 -3.17 13.04
N ARG A 97 -14.84 -3.42 13.15
CA ARG A 97 -15.61 -4.00 12.05
C ARG A 97 -15.88 -2.93 10.98
N VAL A 98 -15.72 -3.29 9.73
CA VAL A 98 -16.03 -2.50 8.53
C VAL A 98 -16.90 -3.33 7.59
N LYS A 99 -17.40 -2.74 6.50
CA LYS A 99 -18.30 -3.42 5.55
C LYS A 99 -17.73 -4.76 5.04
N GLN A 100 -16.42 -4.84 4.83
CA GLN A 100 -15.73 -5.98 4.22
C GLN A 100 -14.93 -6.84 5.22
N GLY A 101 -15.20 -6.72 6.53
CA GLY A 101 -14.53 -7.53 7.55
C GLY A 101 -14.05 -6.69 8.73
N TYR A 102 -12.79 -6.87 9.10
CA TYR A 102 -12.14 -6.17 10.19
C TYR A 102 -11.01 -5.33 9.65
N GLN A 103 -10.81 -4.15 10.24
CA GLN A 103 -9.76 -3.23 9.86
C GLN A 103 -8.93 -2.81 11.08
N VAL A 104 -7.62 -2.77 10.88
CA VAL A 104 -6.65 -2.12 11.77
C VAL A 104 -5.94 -1.04 10.97
N ALA A 105 -5.65 0.08 11.60
CA ALA A 105 -4.87 1.15 10.98
C ALA A 105 -3.58 1.41 11.79
N ILE A 106 -2.54 1.84 11.09
CA ILE A 106 -1.32 2.38 11.69
C ILE A 106 -1.04 3.77 11.11
N TRP A 107 -0.47 4.66 11.91
CA TRP A 107 -0.13 6.03 11.53
C TRP A 107 1.25 6.42 12.05
N ASN A 108 2.05 7.13 11.26
CA ASN A 108 3.42 7.51 11.62
C ASN A 108 3.51 8.71 12.58
N GLY A 109 2.40 9.36 12.90
CA GLY A 109 2.43 10.60 13.69
C GLY A 109 2.52 11.88 12.86
N ALA A 110 2.60 11.75 11.53
CA ALA A 110 2.67 12.85 10.57
C ALA A 110 1.72 12.58 9.39
N HIS A 111 2.23 12.24 8.20
CA HIS A 111 1.43 12.19 6.98
C HIS A 111 1.25 10.79 6.37
N ALA A 112 1.67 9.72 7.05
CA ALA A 112 1.55 8.37 6.51
C ALA A 112 0.60 7.49 7.32
N THR A 113 -0.36 6.86 6.63
CA THR A 113 -1.30 5.89 7.22
C THR A 113 -1.38 4.62 6.38
N ALA A 114 -1.49 3.46 7.03
CA ALA A 114 -1.84 2.21 6.35
C ALA A 114 -3.01 1.52 7.04
N TYR A 115 -3.90 0.95 6.23
CA TYR A 115 -5.08 0.21 6.65
C TYR A 115 -4.93 -1.25 6.25
N PHE A 116 -5.04 -2.15 7.22
CA PHE A 116 -5.00 -3.59 7.03
C PHE A 116 -6.41 -4.12 7.17
N THR A 117 -6.85 -4.93 6.20
CA THR A 117 -8.17 -5.56 6.21
C THR A 117 -8.03 -7.06 6.23
N SER A 118 -8.86 -7.71 7.05
CA SER A 118 -8.98 -9.17 7.18
C SER A 118 -10.45 -9.56 7.20
N PRO A 119 -10.86 -10.69 6.58
CA PRO A 119 -12.25 -11.16 6.62
C PRO A 119 -12.69 -11.58 8.03
N SER A 120 -11.75 -11.98 8.88
CA SER A 120 -11.96 -12.43 10.27
C SER A 120 -11.29 -11.47 11.27
N PRO A 121 -11.68 -11.53 12.57
CA PRO A 121 -10.99 -10.76 13.61
C PRO A 121 -9.48 -11.02 13.60
N PHE A 122 -8.70 -9.96 13.84
CA PHE A 122 -7.24 -10.04 13.80
C PHE A 122 -6.71 -11.01 14.86
N SER A 123 -5.96 -12.00 14.42
CA SER A 123 -5.24 -12.92 15.30
C SER A 123 -4.02 -12.24 15.93
N ALA A 124 -3.47 -12.85 16.98
CA ALA A 124 -2.22 -12.38 17.58
C ALA A 124 -1.06 -12.37 16.58
N ALA A 125 -0.99 -13.39 15.69
CA ALA A 125 0.03 -13.48 14.64
C ALA A 125 -0.10 -12.34 13.62
N GLN A 126 -1.33 -12.02 13.22
CA GLN A 126 -1.59 -10.88 12.33
C GLN A 126 -1.21 -9.55 13.00
N MET A 127 -1.59 -9.35 14.26
CA MET A 127 -1.19 -8.14 15.00
C MET A 127 0.34 -8.05 15.18
N ALA A 128 1.04 -9.18 15.31
CA ALA A 128 2.50 -9.21 15.36
C ALA A 128 3.12 -8.85 14.01
N ALA A 129 2.53 -9.31 12.89
CA ALA A 129 2.97 -8.93 11.55
C ALA A 129 2.82 -7.42 11.30
N ILE A 130 1.68 -6.82 11.66
CA ILE A 130 1.42 -5.37 11.54
C ILE A 130 2.48 -4.56 12.31
N LYS A 131 2.90 -5.02 13.49
CA LYS A 131 3.91 -4.33 14.31
C LYS A 131 5.30 -4.26 13.68
N ARG A 132 5.60 -5.07 12.65
CA ARG A 132 6.86 -4.99 11.89
C ARG A 132 6.85 -3.91 10.83
N VAL A 133 5.66 -3.42 10.46
CA VAL A 133 5.52 -2.45 9.38
C VAL A 133 6.02 -1.09 9.85
N ARG A 134 6.83 -0.45 9.01
CA ARG A 134 7.19 0.96 9.14
C ARG A 134 6.46 1.76 8.06
N LEU A 135 6.38 3.06 8.23
CA LEU A 135 5.76 3.96 7.28
C LEU A 135 6.74 5.06 6.89
N PHE A 136 6.83 5.34 5.59
CA PHE A 136 7.42 6.57 5.08
C PHE A 136 6.31 7.47 4.53
N GLU A 137 6.52 8.78 4.59
CA GLU A 137 5.60 9.75 4.01
C GLU A 137 6.13 10.33 2.71
N GLU A 138 5.28 11.05 2.00
CA GLU A 138 5.63 11.66 0.73
C GLU A 138 6.86 12.56 0.84
N GLY A 139 7.76 12.49 -0.14
CA GLY A 139 9.06 13.19 -0.11
C GLY A 139 10.19 12.45 0.62
N GLN A 140 9.88 11.39 1.39
CA GLN A 140 10.91 10.52 1.96
C GLN A 140 11.36 9.44 0.97
N GLN A 141 12.65 9.10 1.00
CA GLN A 141 13.23 8.05 0.17
C GLN A 141 13.68 6.86 1.06
N PRO A 142 12.84 5.81 1.20
CA PRO A 142 13.24 4.62 1.94
C PRO A 142 14.38 3.88 1.20
N SER A 143 15.31 3.31 1.98
CA SER A 143 16.50 2.65 1.44
C SER A 143 16.42 1.12 1.47
N GLY A 144 17.18 0.47 0.57
CA GLY A 144 17.30 -0.99 0.51
C GLY A 144 16.08 -1.71 -0.08
N CYS A 145 15.22 -0.99 -0.78
CA CYS A 145 13.98 -1.51 -1.35
C CYS A 145 14.27 -2.40 -2.58
N LYS A 146 13.73 -3.62 -2.59
CA LYS A 146 13.77 -4.53 -3.74
C LYS A 146 12.60 -4.30 -4.70
N LEU A 147 11.46 -3.89 -4.14
CA LEU A 147 10.34 -3.35 -4.89
C LEU A 147 10.01 -1.98 -4.31
N GLN A 148 9.97 -0.99 -5.20
CA GLN A 148 9.62 0.36 -4.83
C GLN A 148 8.44 0.83 -5.69
N THR A 149 7.34 1.19 -5.04
CA THR A 149 6.20 1.86 -5.69
C THR A 149 6.06 3.26 -5.11
N ILE A 150 7.18 4.00 -5.14
CA ILE A 150 7.21 5.42 -4.81
C ILE A 150 6.81 6.25 -6.03
N PHE A 151 6.29 7.44 -5.77
CA PHE A 151 6.13 8.47 -6.78
C PHE A 151 7.35 9.39 -6.71
N VAL A 152 8.01 9.59 -7.85
CA VAL A 152 8.99 10.66 -8.05
C VAL A 152 8.21 11.86 -8.59
N TRP A 153 8.19 12.95 -7.83
CA TRP A 153 7.78 14.24 -8.36
C TRP A 153 8.87 14.67 -9.35
N GLU A 154 8.56 14.67 -10.66
CA GLU A 154 9.37 15.42 -11.64
C GLU A 154 9.13 16.92 -11.47
#